data_AF-A0A165TYR6-F1
#
_entry.id   AF-A0A165TYR6-F1
#
_cell.length_a   1.000
_cell.length_b   1.000
_cell.length_c   1.000
_cell.angle_alpha   90.00
_cell.angle_beta   90.00
_cell.angle_gamma   90.00
#
_symmetry.space_group_name_H-M   'P 1'
#
loop_
_entity.id
_entity.type
_entity.pdbx_description
1 polymer ?
#
loop_
_entity_poly.entity_id
_entity_poly.type
_entity_poly.pdbx_seq_one_letter_code
_entity_poly.pdbx_strand_id
1 'polypeptide(L)'
;MIVFWLGTARNRFFDEDKTEYSGTQDESEDESSRKSGDATEEAPKISLQVIRSIESELEKRKKQATESVDEEPEVEGLTTVVSMLFDSVHHVYEANARNFLIIDVPPGDRAPSSVDARLAHDLQRRITVWNEGLCTAAENFASKHSDASVFVFSSHKVFSDLLDDPEKFGFDDDDDDEVEANGKIWTSETDVNVSIAVHRLLAEKMADAISFVEAVEN
;
A
#
# COMPACT_ATOMS: atom_id res chain seq x y z
N MET A 1 -0.87 -7.69 -12.36
CA MET A 1 0.58 -7.53 -12.62
C MET A 1 1.16 -6.84 -11.40
N ILE A 2 1.83 -7.58 -10.52
CA ILE A 2 2.49 -7.01 -9.34
C ILE A 2 3.84 -6.49 -9.84
N VAL A 3 4.00 -5.17 -9.92
CA VAL A 3 5.28 -4.55 -10.29
C VAL A 3 6.15 -4.56 -9.05
N PHE A 4 7.13 -5.47 -9.01
CA PHE A 4 8.23 -5.42 -8.06
C PHE A 4 9.04 -4.14 -8.31
N TRP A 5 9.20 -3.32 -7.27
CA TRP A 5 10.14 -2.21 -7.26
C TRP A 5 11.54 -2.78 -7.04
N LEU A 6 12.29 -2.97 -8.12
CA LEU A 6 13.72 -3.34 -8.08
C LEU A 6 14.55 -2.06 -8.18
N GLY A 7 15.02 -1.57 -7.03
CA GLY A 7 16.18 -0.70 -6.96
C GLY A 7 17.42 -1.47 -7.43
N THR A 8 18.19 -0.87 -8.33
CA THR A 8 19.25 -1.53 -9.10
C THR A 8 20.59 -1.68 -8.35
N ALA A 9 21.19 -2.87 -8.53
CA ALA A 9 22.62 -3.17 -8.70
C ALA A 9 23.54 -3.39 -7.48
N ARG A 10 23.93 -4.66 -7.24
CA ARG A 10 25.25 -5.17 -7.70
C ARG A 10 25.41 -6.69 -7.59
N ASN A 11 25.90 -7.26 -8.70
CA ASN A 11 26.49 -8.59 -8.86
C ASN A 11 27.48 -8.98 -7.73
N ARG A 12 27.29 -10.15 -7.11
CA ARG A 12 28.25 -11.28 -7.16
C ARG A 12 27.79 -12.49 -6.34
N PHE A 13 27.90 -13.65 -6.99
CA PHE A 13 28.17 -14.98 -6.43
C PHE A 13 27.10 -15.62 -5.54
N PHE A 14 26.33 -16.52 -6.16
CA PHE A 14 25.80 -17.70 -5.51
C PHE A 14 26.97 -18.60 -5.10
N ASP A 15 27.04 -18.97 -3.83
CA ASP A 15 27.58 -20.26 -3.44
C ASP A 15 26.54 -20.93 -2.55
N GLU A 16 26.19 -22.15 -2.94
CA GLU A 16 25.32 -23.04 -2.19
C GLU A 16 26.05 -23.42 -0.90
N ASP A 17 25.38 -23.34 0.24
CA ASP A 17 25.66 -24.36 1.25
C ASP A 17 24.42 -24.75 2.04
N LYS A 18 24.24 -26.07 2.04
CA LYS A 18 23.22 -26.80 2.79
C LYS A 18 23.71 -26.92 4.22
N THR A 19 22.85 -26.71 5.20
CA THR A 19 22.95 -27.47 6.45
C THR A 19 21.57 -27.85 6.98
N GLU A 20 21.52 -29.10 7.42
CA GLU A 20 20.38 -29.90 7.84
C GLU A 20 19.91 -29.56 9.26
N TYR A 21 18.59 -29.70 9.45
CA TYR A 21 17.91 -30.51 10.49
C TYR A 21 18.54 -30.62 11.89
N SER A 22 17.81 -30.11 12.90
CA SER A 22 17.49 -30.95 14.07
C SER A 22 16.20 -30.46 14.71
N GLY A 23 15.18 -31.31 14.68
CA GLY A 23 13.97 -31.13 15.45
C GLY A 23 14.19 -31.43 16.93
N THR A 24 13.42 -30.73 17.75
CA THR A 24 12.98 -31.21 19.07
C THR A 24 11.56 -30.71 19.24
N GLN A 25 10.63 -31.67 19.23
CA GLN A 25 9.30 -31.51 19.81
C GLN A 25 9.48 -31.30 21.31
N ASP A 26 8.77 -30.32 21.87
CA ASP A 26 8.34 -30.43 23.26
C ASP A 26 6.88 -29.99 23.32
N GLU A 27 6.03 -30.97 23.61
CA GLU A 27 4.61 -30.80 23.88
C GLU A 27 4.47 -30.47 25.37
N SER A 28 3.89 -29.30 25.67
CA SER A 28 3.24 -29.10 26.96
C SER A 28 1.95 -28.33 26.74
N GLU A 29 0.86 -29.10 26.81
CA GLU A 29 -0.50 -28.61 26.97
C GLU A 29 -0.61 -27.86 28.30
N ASP A 30 -1.11 -26.63 28.27
CA ASP A 30 -1.74 -26.02 29.45
C ASP A 30 -3.01 -25.29 29.03
N GLU A 31 -4.14 -25.97 29.25
CA GLU A 31 -5.48 -25.38 29.27
C GLU A 31 -5.60 -24.44 30.47
N SER A 32 -5.84 -23.15 30.23
CA SER A 32 -6.44 -22.30 31.26
C SER A 32 -7.29 -21.17 30.68
N SER A 33 -8.59 -21.33 30.91
CA SER A 33 -9.55 -20.25 31.20
C SER A 33 -9.82 -19.20 30.11
N ARG A 34 -10.78 -19.52 29.24
CA ARG A 34 -11.65 -18.57 28.54
C ARG A 34 -12.27 -17.57 29.53
N LYS A 35 -11.91 -16.29 29.41
CA LYS A 35 -12.76 -15.19 29.87
C LYS A 35 -13.35 -14.47 28.66
N SER A 36 -14.65 -14.63 28.53
CA SER A 36 -15.53 -13.84 27.68
C SER A 36 -15.45 -12.37 28.12
N GLY A 37 -14.79 -11.56 27.31
CA GLY A 37 -14.90 -10.10 27.33
C GLY A 37 -15.82 -9.69 26.19
N ASP A 38 -17.00 -9.21 26.56
CA ASP A 38 -17.95 -8.53 25.68
C ASP A 38 -17.31 -7.20 25.23
N ALA A 39 -16.65 -7.23 24.08
CA ALA A 39 -16.25 -6.04 23.36
C ALA A 39 -17.17 -5.96 22.13
N THR A 40 -18.11 -5.03 22.17
CA THR A 40 -18.82 -4.55 21.00
C THR A 40 -17.78 -3.97 20.03
N GLU A 41 -17.30 -4.83 19.13
CA GLU A 41 -16.38 -4.53 18.05
C GLU A 41 -17.13 -3.70 17.01
N GLU A 42 -17.17 -2.38 17.20
CA GLU A 42 -17.51 -1.48 16.10
C GLU A 42 -16.40 -1.59 15.05
N ALA A 43 -16.68 -2.37 14.00
CA ALA A 43 -15.82 -2.51 12.85
C ALA A 43 -15.34 -1.13 12.35
N PRO A 44 -14.02 -0.93 12.10
CA PRO A 44 -13.50 0.33 11.63
C PRO A 44 -14.17 0.66 10.28
N LYS A 45 -14.92 1.76 10.29
CA LYS A 45 -15.67 2.25 9.13
C LYS A 45 -14.67 2.76 8.08
N ILE A 46 -14.23 1.87 7.20
CA ILE A 46 -13.42 2.23 6.04
C ILE A 46 -14.30 3.11 5.14
N SER A 47 -13.97 4.39 5.09
CA SER A 47 -14.67 5.35 4.24
C SER A 47 -14.23 5.15 2.79
N LEU A 48 -14.98 4.36 2.04
CA LEU A 48 -14.99 4.46 0.58
C LEU A 48 -15.61 5.81 0.23
N GLN A 49 -14.78 6.77 -0.19
CA GLN A 49 -15.27 8.08 -0.59
C GLN A 49 -16.06 7.94 -1.89
N VAL A 50 -17.37 8.11 -1.81
CA VAL A 50 -18.25 8.21 -2.98
C VAL A 50 -17.87 9.48 -3.75
N ILE A 51 -17.42 9.26 -4.98
CA ILE A 51 -16.67 10.13 -5.91
C ILE A 51 -17.27 11.54 -6.16
N ARG A 52 -18.55 11.78 -5.83
CA ARG A 52 -19.24 13.03 -6.20
C ARG A 52 -18.71 14.28 -5.49
N SER A 53 -18.16 14.16 -4.27
CA SER A 53 -17.66 15.34 -3.53
C SER A 53 -16.23 15.75 -3.92
N ILE A 54 -15.51 14.87 -4.62
CA ILE A 54 -14.10 15.06 -4.98
C ILE A 54 -13.99 15.81 -6.32
N GLU A 55 -14.91 15.57 -7.26
CA GLU A 55 -14.94 16.26 -8.56
C GLU A 55 -14.96 17.79 -8.42
N SER A 56 -15.74 18.34 -7.49
CA SER A 56 -15.80 19.79 -7.27
C SER A 56 -14.51 20.37 -6.71
N GLU A 57 -13.78 19.58 -5.91
CA GLU A 57 -12.54 20.02 -5.29
C GLU A 57 -11.36 19.87 -6.27
N LEU A 58 -11.37 18.83 -7.11
CA LEU A 58 -10.45 18.62 -8.22
C LEU A 58 -10.53 19.73 -9.25
N GLU A 59 -11.74 20.15 -9.65
CA GLU A 59 -11.90 21.25 -10.62
C GLU A 59 -11.44 22.60 -10.05
N LYS A 60 -11.64 22.81 -8.75
CA LYS A 60 -11.14 24.01 -8.05
C LYS A 60 -9.61 24.03 -7.99
N ARG A 61 -8.99 22.87 -7.75
CA ARG A 61 -7.52 22.70 -7.70
C ARG A 61 -6.87 22.75 -9.08
N LYS A 62 -7.48 22.16 -10.11
CA LYS A 62 -7.03 22.30 -11.51
C LYS A 62 -7.00 23.76 -11.92
N LYS A 63 -8.06 24.52 -11.62
CA LYS A 63 -8.13 25.95 -11.94
C LYS A 63 -7.03 26.75 -11.22
N GLN A 64 -6.68 26.37 -9.99
CA GLN A 64 -5.61 26.99 -9.22
C GLN A 64 -4.20 26.59 -9.71
N ALA A 65 -4.02 25.34 -10.17
CA ALA A 65 -2.77 24.86 -10.74
C ALA A 65 -2.48 25.44 -12.14
N THR A 66 -3.53 25.75 -12.93
CA THR A 66 -3.37 26.34 -14.27
C THR A 66 -2.87 27.80 -14.22
N GLU A 67 -2.88 28.45 -13.06
CA GLU A 67 -2.49 29.86 -12.89
C GLU A 67 -1.02 30.03 -12.41
N SER A 68 -0.33 28.93 -12.05
CA SER A 68 1.08 28.92 -11.62
C SER A 68 1.92 28.00 -12.52
N VAL A 69 2.14 28.42 -13.77
CA VAL A 69 2.94 27.65 -14.73
C VAL A 69 4.42 27.94 -14.54
N ASP A 70 5.04 27.18 -13.63
CA ASP A 70 6.40 26.65 -13.73
C ASP A 70 6.26 25.17 -13.34
N GLU A 71 5.79 24.32 -14.26
CA GLU A 71 5.69 22.88 -14.00
C GLU A 71 7.12 22.33 -13.84
N GLU A 72 7.48 21.97 -12.61
CA GLU A 72 8.78 21.37 -12.33
C GLU A 72 8.94 20.07 -13.16
N PRO A 73 10.07 19.87 -13.85
CA PRO A 73 10.27 18.74 -14.78
C PRO A 73 10.16 17.36 -14.11
N GLU A 74 10.20 17.30 -12.78
CA GLU A 74 10.00 16.06 -12.01
C GLU A 74 8.54 15.59 -11.97
N VAL A 75 7.56 16.51 -11.98
CA VAL A 75 6.12 16.16 -11.97
C VAL A 75 5.72 15.55 -13.32
N GLU A 76 6.23 16.11 -14.42
CA GLU A 76 6.02 15.59 -15.78
C GLU A 76 6.54 14.14 -15.93
N GLY A 77 7.64 13.81 -15.25
CA GLY A 77 8.17 12.44 -15.23
C GLY A 77 7.21 11.44 -14.59
N LEU A 78 6.63 11.78 -13.43
CA LEU A 78 5.70 10.88 -12.73
C LEU A 78 4.39 10.69 -13.50
N THR A 79 3.83 11.76 -14.07
CA THR A 79 2.60 11.68 -14.87
C THR A 79 2.80 10.84 -16.14
N THR A 80 3.99 10.90 -16.75
CA THR A 80 4.36 10.04 -17.89
C THR A 80 4.34 8.56 -17.49
N VAL A 81 4.92 8.21 -16.34
CA VAL A 81 4.96 6.81 -15.89
C VAL A 81 3.56 6.29 -15.51
N VAL A 82 2.72 7.11 -14.89
CA VAL A 82 1.30 6.77 -14.66
C VAL A 82 0.59 6.51 -16.00
N SER A 83 0.85 7.33 -17.02
CA SER A 83 0.27 7.13 -18.35
C SER A 83 0.70 5.79 -18.97
N MET A 84 1.99 5.44 -18.88
CA MET A 84 2.51 4.15 -19.36
C MET A 84 1.89 2.94 -18.62
N LEU A 85 1.62 3.08 -17.31
CA LEU A 85 0.90 2.07 -16.55
C LEU A 85 -0.51 1.88 -17.11
N PHE A 86 -1.24 2.96 -17.39
CA PHE A 86 -2.59 2.86 -17.93
C PHE A 86 -2.66 2.42 -19.39
N ASP A 87 -1.62 2.67 -20.19
CA ASP A 87 -1.47 2.03 -21.51
C ASP A 87 -1.38 0.50 -21.37
N SER A 88 -0.68 0.01 -20.33
CA SER A 88 -0.58 -1.42 -20.03
C SER A 88 -1.92 -1.99 -19.53
N VAL A 89 -2.64 -1.25 -18.69
CA VAL A 89 -4.00 -1.60 -18.24
C VAL A 89 -4.96 -1.70 -19.43
N HIS A 90 -4.91 -0.72 -20.33
CA HIS A 90 -5.70 -0.73 -21.56
C HIS A 90 -5.34 -1.93 -22.46
N HIS A 91 -4.06 -2.26 -22.60
CA HIS A 91 -3.63 -3.42 -23.38
C HIS A 91 -4.23 -4.74 -22.89
N VAL A 92 -4.26 -4.97 -21.58
CA VAL A 92 -4.85 -6.21 -21.04
C VAL A 92 -6.39 -6.16 -21.04
N TYR A 93 -7.00 -4.97 -20.98
CA TYR A 93 -8.44 -4.79 -21.20
C TYR A 93 -8.86 -5.22 -22.62
N GLU A 94 -8.09 -4.82 -23.64
CA GLU A 94 -8.27 -5.26 -25.03
C GLU A 94 -8.11 -6.78 -25.18
N ALA A 95 -7.35 -7.41 -24.27
CA ALA A 95 -7.25 -8.87 -24.15
C ALA A 95 -8.38 -9.52 -23.32
N ASN A 96 -9.50 -8.82 -23.11
CA ASN A 96 -10.68 -9.23 -22.34
C ASN A 96 -10.54 -9.24 -20.81
N ALA A 97 -9.53 -8.60 -20.23
CA ALA A 97 -9.54 -8.33 -18.79
C ALA A 97 -10.69 -7.37 -18.44
N ARG A 98 -11.42 -7.65 -17.36
CA ARG A 98 -12.55 -6.82 -16.90
C ARG A 98 -12.47 -6.42 -15.44
N ASN A 99 -11.58 -7.02 -14.66
CA ASN A 99 -11.42 -6.71 -13.25
C ASN A 99 -10.01 -6.22 -13.00
N PHE A 100 -9.89 -5.01 -12.48
CA PHE A 100 -8.62 -4.34 -12.22
C PHE A 100 -8.52 -3.97 -10.75
N LEU A 101 -7.48 -4.47 -10.10
CA LEU A 101 -7.03 -3.99 -8.79
C LEU A 101 -5.73 -3.21 -9.00
N ILE A 102 -5.78 -1.91 -8.73
CA ILE A 102 -4.67 -0.98 -8.84
C ILE A 102 -4.26 -0.60 -7.42
N ILE A 103 -2.96 -0.62 -7.13
CA ILE A 103 -2.44 -0.39 -5.77
C ILE A 103 -1.58 0.87 -5.80
N ASP A 104 -1.86 1.81 -4.89
CA ASP A 104 -1.05 3.02 -4.72
C ASP A 104 0.26 2.75 -3.95
N VAL A 105 1.15 3.73 -3.88
CA VAL A 105 2.47 3.57 -3.26
C VAL A 105 2.41 3.84 -1.76
N PRO A 106 2.97 2.95 -0.91
CA PRO A 106 3.01 3.13 0.54
C PRO A 106 3.86 4.35 0.98
N PRO A 107 3.75 4.83 2.24
CA PRO A 107 4.49 5.99 2.74
C PRO A 107 5.97 5.63 3.02
N GLY A 108 6.74 5.30 1.97
CA GLY A 108 8.15 4.94 2.09
C GLY A 108 9.04 6.08 2.60
N ASP A 109 8.55 7.33 2.55
CA ASP A 109 9.17 8.49 3.20
C ASP A 109 9.28 8.35 4.73
N ARG A 110 8.46 7.48 5.34
CA ARG A 110 8.49 7.20 6.79
C ARG A 110 9.40 6.03 7.18
N ALA A 111 10.06 5.38 6.22
CA ALA A 111 10.97 4.28 6.52
C ALA A 111 12.20 4.78 7.34
N PRO A 112 12.77 3.96 8.23
CA PRO A 112 13.97 4.32 8.99
C PRO A 112 15.15 4.76 8.12
N SER A 113 15.25 4.20 6.90
CA SER A 113 16.25 4.58 5.90
C SER A 113 16.15 6.04 5.43
N SER A 114 15.01 6.71 5.66
CA SER A 114 14.76 8.10 5.29
C SER A 114 15.29 9.09 6.35
N VAL A 115 16.56 8.91 6.74
CA VAL A 115 17.24 9.72 7.79
C VAL A 115 17.42 11.20 7.43
N ASP A 116 17.42 11.56 6.15
CA ASP A 116 17.49 12.96 5.71
C ASP A 116 16.08 13.54 5.51
N ALA A 117 15.71 14.51 6.34
CA ALA A 117 14.39 15.16 6.31
C ALA A 117 14.05 15.81 4.96
N ARG A 118 15.04 16.28 4.18
CA ARG A 118 14.80 16.82 2.84
C ARG A 118 14.45 15.71 1.86
N LEU A 119 15.19 14.60 1.90
CA LEU A 119 14.91 13.44 1.05
C LEU A 119 13.55 12.82 1.39
N ALA A 120 13.22 12.73 2.68
CA ALA A 120 11.90 12.26 3.13
C ALA A 120 10.77 13.17 2.60
N HIS A 121 10.91 14.49 2.74
CA HIS A 121 9.92 15.45 2.23
C HIS A 121 9.78 15.38 0.69
N ASP A 122 10.89 15.27 -0.04
CA ASP A 122 10.86 15.14 -1.49
C ASP A 122 10.22 13.82 -1.93
N LEU A 123 10.48 12.73 -1.22
CA LEU A 123 9.85 11.43 -1.47
C LEU A 123 8.35 11.48 -1.16
N GLN A 124 7.96 12.07 -0.03
CA GLN A 124 6.55 12.27 0.34
C GLN A 124 5.80 13.04 -0.75
N ARG A 125 6.38 14.12 -1.27
CA ARG A 125 5.81 14.90 -2.38
C ARG A 125 5.62 14.04 -3.63
N ARG A 126 6.63 13.25 -4.01
CA ARG A 126 6.57 12.35 -5.18
C ARG A 126 5.51 11.26 -5.01
N ILE A 127 5.43 10.65 -3.83
CA ILE A 127 4.40 9.65 -3.48
C ILE A 127 3.01 10.26 -3.61
N THR A 128 2.83 11.49 -3.10
CA THR A 128 1.54 12.21 -3.20
C THR A 128 1.15 12.44 -4.65
N VAL A 129 2.05 13.01 -5.47
CA VAL A 129 1.80 13.28 -6.89
C VAL A 129 1.48 11.98 -7.64
N TRP A 130 2.23 10.90 -7.38
CA TRP A 130 1.99 9.61 -7.98
C TRP A 130 0.61 9.04 -7.60
N ASN A 131 0.28 8.99 -6.30
CA ASN A 131 -0.96 8.41 -5.81
C ASN A 131 -2.19 9.18 -6.33
N GLU A 132 -2.12 10.52 -6.36
CA GLU A 132 -3.18 11.36 -6.94
C GLU A 132 -3.34 11.14 -8.45
N GLY A 133 -2.22 11.07 -9.18
CA GLY A 133 -2.22 10.80 -10.62
C GLY A 133 -2.78 9.42 -10.95
N LEU A 134 -2.42 8.41 -10.15
CA LEU A 134 -2.88 7.03 -10.28
C LEU A 134 -4.40 6.94 -10.08
N CYS A 135 -4.93 7.56 -9.02
CA CYS A 135 -6.38 7.63 -8.76
C CYS A 135 -7.12 8.32 -9.92
N THR A 136 -6.64 9.49 -10.35
CA THR A 136 -7.23 10.24 -11.46
C THR A 136 -7.27 9.42 -12.74
N ALA A 137 -6.19 8.70 -13.05
CA ALA A 137 -6.11 7.85 -14.23
C ALA A 137 -7.04 6.63 -14.12
N ALA A 138 -7.20 6.04 -12.92
CA ALA A 138 -8.12 4.94 -12.66
C ALA A 138 -9.58 5.36 -12.89
N GLU A 139 -9.98 6.53 -12.37
CA GLU A 139 -11.31 7.11 -12.57
C GLU A 139 -11.59 7.38 -14.06
N ASN A 140 -10.61 7.97 -14.76
CA ASN A 140 -10.71 8.21 -16.20
C ASN A 140 -10.85 6.90 -16.99
N PHE A 141 -10.13 5.85 -16.61
CA PHE A 141 -10.25 4.55 -17.24
C PHE A 141 -11.63 3.92 -16.99
N ALA A 142 -12.09 3.90 -15.73
CA ALA A 142 -13.41 3.38 -15.37
C ALA A 142 -14.56 4.10 -16.11
N SER A 143 -14.47 5.43 -16.25
CA SER A 143 -15.50 6.21 -16.96
C SER A 143 -15.59 5.90 -18.46
N LYS A 144 -14.50 5.43 -19.09
CA LYS A 144 -14.44 5.07 -20.51
C LYS A 144 -14.78 3.61 -20.77
N HIS A 145 -14.70 2.76 -19.76
CA HIS A 145 -14.85 1.31 -19.85
C HIS A 145 -15.89 0.81 -18.84
N SER A 146 -17.17 1.12 -19.10
CA SER A 146 -18.29 0.79 -18.21
C SER A 146 -18.54 -0.70 -18.01
N ASP A 147 -17.96 -1.55 -18.85
CA ASP A 147 -18.01 -3.01 -18.73
C ASP A 147 -16.87 -3.58 -17.88
N ALA A 148 -15.95 -2.75 -17.39
CA ALA A 148 -14.86 -3.14 -16.51
C ALA A 148 -15.04 -2.60 -15.08
N SER A 149 -14.70 -3.44 -14.09
CA SER A 149 -14.61 -3.07 -12.68
C SER A 149 -13.19 -2.65 -12.34
N VAL A 150 -13.03 -1.45 -11.79
CA VAL A 150 -11.73 -0.85 -11.47
C VAL A 150 -11.72 -0.44 -10.02
N PHE A 151 -10.81 -1.02 -9.26
CA PHE A 151 -10.64 -0.77 -7.83
C PHE A 151 -9.26 -0.20 -7.58
N VAL A 152 -9.19 0.87 -6.78
CA VAL A 152 -7.93 1.39 -6.25
C VAL A 152 -7.85 1.02 -4.78
N PHE A 153 -6.85 0.22 -4.43
CA PHE A 153 -6.53 -0.11 -3.04
C PHE A 153 -5.41 0.82 -2.55
N SER A 154 -5.67 1.53 -1.44
CA SER A 154 -4.68 2.42 -0.86
C SER A 154 -3.80 1.69 0.14
N SER A 155 -2.66 1.17 -0.34
CA SER A 155 -1.60 0.68 0.53
C SER A 155 -0.99 1.82 1.36
N HIS A 156 -0.98 3.03 0.80
CA HIS A 156 -0.57 4.25 1.50
C HIS A 156 -1.36 4.45 2.79
N LYS A 157 -2.69 4.37 2.69
CA LYS A 157 -3.56 4.57 3.85
C LYS A 157 -3.38 3.47 4.88
N VAL A 158 -3.47 2.20 4.49
CA VAL A 158 -3.35 1.07 5.43
C VAL A 158 -2.03 1.13 6.18
N PHE A 159 -0.95 1.42 5.47
CA PHE A 159 0.37 1.45 6.07
C PHE A 159 0.60 2.74 6.88
N SER A 160 0.03 3.88 6.49
CA SER A 160 0.04 5.09 7.34
C SER A 160 -0.70 4.83 8.66
N ASP A 161 -1.88 4.22 8.61
CA ASP A 161 -2.66 3.88 9.81
C ASP A 161 -1.87 2.90 10.71
N LEU A 162 -1.17 1.92 10.13
CA LEU A 162 -0.26 1.02 10.87
C LEU A 162 0.87 1.77 11.55
N LEU A 163 1.55 2.68 10.85
CA LEU A 163 2.67 3.44 11.41
C LEU A 163 2.24 4.47 12.46
N ASP A 164 0.98 4.90 12.42
CA ASP A 164 0.41 5.84 13.39
C ASP A 164 -0.04 5.15 14.69
N ASP A 165 -0.46 3.88 14.60
CA ASP A 165 -0.97 3.09 15.72
C ASP A 165 -0.63 1.59 15.55
N PRO A 166 0.64 1.18 15.75
CA PRO A 166 1.09 -0.19 15.51
C PRO A 166 0.34 -1.25 16.35
N GLU A 167 0.06 -0.94 17.61
CA GLU A 167 -0.62 -1.83 18.56
C GLU A 167 -2.01 -2.26 18.07
N LYS A 168 -2.75 -1.35 17.45
CA LYS A 168 -4.07 -1.66 16.88
C LYS A 168 -4.02 -2.75 15.81
N PHE A 169 -2.86 -2.95 15.19
CA PHE A 169 -2.65 -3.95 14.15
C PHE A 169 -1.84 -5.16 14.65
N GLY A 170 -1.58 -5.26 15.96
CA GLY A 170 -0.79 -6.34 16.56
C GLY A 170 0.72 -6.20 16.33
N PHE A 171 1.21 -4.96 16.15
CA PHE A 171 2.64 -4.64 16.02
C PHE A 171 3.18 -3.97 17.28
N ASP A 172 2.87 -4.59 18.41
CA ASP A 172 3.13 -4.10 19.76
C ASP A 172 4.63 -4.17 20.06
N ASP A 173 5.11 -3.16 20.81
CA ASP A 173 6.36 -3.25 21.55
C ASP A 173 6.12 -4.15 22.76
N ASP A 174 6.22 -5.47 22.59
CA ASP A 174 6.33 -6.35 23.74
C ASP A 174 7.66 -6.04 24.42
N ASP A 175 7.64 -5.52 25.65
CA ASP A 175 8.84 -5.17 26.45
C ASP A 175 9.88 -6.33 26.55
N ASP A 176 9.46 -7.56 26.24
CA ASP A 176 10.28 -8.79 26.22
C ASP A 176 10.91 -9.13 24.86
N ASP A 177 10.44 -8.51 23.76
CA ASP A 177 11.08 -8.62 22.45
C ASP A 177 12.13 -7.50 22.34
N GLU A 178 13.41 -7.84 22.22
CA GLU A 178 14.49 -6.86 21.92
C GLU A 178 14.31 -6.15 20.55
N VAL A 179 13.21 -6.41 19.85
CA VAL A 179 12.85 -5.86 18.55
C VAL A 179 11.71 -4.85 18.73
N GLU A 180 12.07 -3.57 18.67
CA GLU A 180 11.11 -2.45 18.59
C GLU A 180 10.06 -2.69 17.49
N ALA A 181 8.87 -2.12 17.63
CA ALA A 181 7.72 -2.22 16.72
C ALA A 181 8.12 -1.83 15.30
N ASN A 182 9.03 -0.85 15.17
CA ASN A 182 9.62 -0.49 13.89
C ASN A 182 10.40 -1.65 13.24
N GLY A 183 11.09 -2.50 14.01
CA GLY A 183 11.76 -3.71 13.51
C GLY A 183 10.81 -4.86 13.18
N LYS A 184 9.58 -4.86 13.74
CA LYS A 184 8.50 -5.79 13.32
C LYS A 184 7.86 -5.34 11.99
N ILE A 185 7.90 -4.04 11.68
CA ILE A 185 7.35 -3.44 10.45
C ILE A 185 8.38 -3.42 9.32
N TRP A 186 9.55 -2.84 9.56
CA TRP A 186 10.65 -2.67 8.60
C TRP A 186 11.70 -3.75 8.81
N THR A 187 12.19 -4.34 7.72
CA THR A 187 13.19 -5.43 7.76
C THR A 187 14.62 -4.96 7.52
N SER A 188 14.79 -3.68 7.20
CA SER A 188 16.08 -3.07 6.87
C SER A 188 16.12 -1.62 7.32
N GLU A 189 17.26 -1.21 7.86
CA GLU A 189 17.57 0.19 8.16
C GLU A 189 18.03 0.97 6.91
N THR A 190 18.35 0.27 5.82
CA THR A 190 18.91 0.88 4.60
C THR A 190 17.96 0.91 3.42
N ASP A 191 16.85 0.19 3.49
CA ASP A 191 15.89 0.06 2.39
C ASP A 191 14.44 0.05 2.92
N VAL A 192 13.48 0.28 2.02
CA VAL A 192 12.04 0.35 2.33
C VAL A 192 11.35 -1.01 2.42
N ASN A 193 12.10 -2.08 2.75
CA ASN A 193 11.56 -3.44 2.78
C ASN A 193 10.73 -3.69 4.04
N VAL A 194 9.51 -4.19 3.86
CA VAL A 194 8.59 -4.48 4.96
C VAL A 194 8.58 -5.96 5.33
N SER A 195 8.14 -6.26 6.54
CA SER A 195 8.05 -7.63 7.03
C SER A 195 6.93 -8.42 6.35
N ILE A 196 7.02 -9.75 6.46
CA ILE A 196 5.96 -10.64 5.98
C ILE A 196 4.64 -10.40 6.72
N ALA A 197 4.69 -9.92 7.97
CA ALA A 197 3.49 -9.57 8.73
C ALA A 197 2.77 -8.36 8.10
N VAL A 198 3.51 -7.33 7.68
CA VAL A 198 2.94 -6.18 6.96
C VAL A 198 2.35 -6.62 5.61
N HIS A 199 3.04 -7.50 4.88
CA HIS A 199 2.48 -8.06 3.64
C HIS A 199 1.18 -8.85 3.88
N ARG A 200 1.08 -9.61 4.96
CA ARG A 200 -0.15 -10.33 5.35
C ARG A 200 -1.27 -9.36 5.69
N LEU A 201 -0.99 -8.32 6.48
CA LEU A 201 -1.96 -7.27 6.80
C LEU A 201 -2.50 -6.60 5.53
N LEU A 202 -1.64 -6.21 4.60
CA LEU A 202 -2.06 -5.62 3.33
C LEU A 202 -2.94 -6.58 2.52
N ALA A 203 -2.58 -7.86 2.44
CA ALA A 203 -3.37 -8.86 1.73
C ALA A 203 -4.76 -9.09 2.38
N GLU A 204 -4.84 -9.11 3.72
CA GLU A 204 -6.09 -9.20 4.46
C GLU A 204 -6.99 -7.99 4.16
N LYS A 205 -6.45 -6.77 4.26
CA LYS A 205 -7.23 -5.56 3.98
C LYS A 205 -7.67 -5.46 2.52
N MET A 206 -6.90 -5.99 1.58
CA MET A 206 -7.34 -6.13 0.19
C MET A 206 -8.52 -7.11 0.06
N ALA A 207 -8.45 -8.26 0.74
CA ALA A 207 -9.53 -9.26 0.71
C ALA A 207 -10.82 -8.73 1.34
N ASP A 208 -10.73 -8.01 2.46
CA ASP A 208 -11.86 -7.34 3.12
C ASP A 208 -12.51 -6.32 2.16
N ALA A 209 -11.70 -5.49 1.51
CA ALA A 209 -12.18 -4.45 0.59
C ALA A 209 -12.93 -5.06 -0.61
N ILE A 210 -12.42 -6.15 -1.18
CA ILE A 210 -13.06 -6.83 -2.31
C ILE A 210 -14.37 -7.50 -1.87
N SER A 211 -14.37 -8.17 -0.72
CA SER A 211 -15.56 -8.85 -0.18
C SER A 211 -16.69 -7.86 0.14
N PHE A 212 -16.34 -6.65 0.59
CA PHE A 212 -17.32 -5.59 0.83
C PHE A 212 -18.04 -5.16 -0.45
N VAL A 213 -17.34 -5.09 -1.59
CA VAL A 213 -17.95 -4.73 -2.87
C VAL A 213 -18.96 -5.79 -3.32
N GLU A 214 -18.62 -7.07 -3.21
CA GLU A 214 -19.54 -8.17 -3.55
C GLU A 214 -20.83 -8.15 -2.71
N ALA A 215 -20.74 -7.71 -1.45
CA ALA A 215 -21.89 -7.60 -0.56
C ALA A 215 -22.79 -6.39 -0.86
N VAL A 216 -22.27 -5.34 -1.52
CA VAL A 216 -23.05 -4.14 -1.89
C VAL A 216 -23.78 -4.32 -3.22
N GLU A 217 -23.27 -5.18 -4.10
CA GLU A 217 -23.87 -5.45 -5.42
C GLU A 217 -24.96 -6.53 -5.40
N ASN A 218 -25.15 -7.25 -4.29
CA ASN A 218 -26.18 -8.30 -4.09
C ASN A 218 -27.31 -7.84 -3.15
#